data_AF-A0A0F9EX53-F1
#
_entry.id   AF-A0A0F9EX53-F1
#
_cell.length_a   1.000
_cell.length_b   1.000
_cell.length_c   1.000
_cell.angle_alpha   90.00
_cell.angle_beta   90.00
_cell.angle_gamma   90.00
#
_symmetry.space_group_name_H-M   'P 1'
#
loop_
_entity.id
_entity.type
_entity.pdbx_description
1 polymer ?
#
loop_
_entity_poly.entity_id
_entity_poly.type
_entity_poly.pdbx_seq_one_letter_code
_entity_poly.pdbx_strand_id
1 'polypeptide(L)'
;MLHSTLLSWNKKNRGLAATVNRGIEHGENHYICVLNSDVIVTKGWLKKMVLAIEADERNKIVNPCSNNTALINIPLQQGYDYN
;
A
#
# COMPACT_ATOMS: atom_id res chain seq x y z
N MET A 1 15.01 -15.24 5.81
CA MET A 1 14.16 -14.62 4.77
C MET A 1 15.04 -13.62 4.04
N LEU A 2 15.33 -13.84 2.76
CA LEU A 2 16.13 -12.91 1.95
C LEU A 2 15.25 -11.70 1.64
N HIS A 3 15.70 -10.51 2.04
CA HIS A 3 15.06 -9.26 1.68
C HIS A 3 15.79 -8.70 0.47
N SER A 4 15.09 -8.53 -0.64
CA SER A 4 15.62 -7.92 -1.86
C SER A 4 14.98 -6.56 -2.07
N THR A 5 15.80 -5.54 -2.32
CA THR A 5 15.34 -4.21 -2.69
C THR A 5 15.72 -3.93 -4.13
N LEU A 6 14.74 -3.56 -4.95
CA LEU A 6 14.94 -3.13 -6.33
C LEU A 6 14.57 -1.65 -6.49
N LEU A 7 15.44 -0.89 -7.14
CA LEU A 7 15.18 0.51 -7.50
C LEU A 7 15.04 0.63 -9.02
N SER A 8 13.95 1.21 -9.49
CA SER A 8 13.64 1.34 -10.91
C SER A 8 13.21 2.76 -11.26
N TRP A 9 13.74 3.29 -12.35
CA TRP A 9 13.52 4.67 -12.78
C TRP A 9 12.79 4.72 -14.13
N ASN A 10 11.90 5.69 -14.31
CA ASN A 10 11.29 5.98 -15.60
C ASN A 10 12.02 7.14 -16.29
N LYS A 11 12.36 6.97 -17.58
CA LYS A 11 13.02 8.04 -18.38
C LYS A 11 12.15 9.28 -18.61
N LYS A 12 10.83 9.15 -18.47
CA LYS A 12 9.83 10.21 -18.57
C LYS A 12 8.72 9.97 -17.56
N ASN A 13 7.98 11.02 -17.18
CA ASN A 13 6.81 10.87 -16.32
C ASN A 13 5.75 10.00 -17.03
N ARG A 14 5.38 8.87 -16.41
CA ARG A 14 4.36 7.93 -16.92
C ARG A 14 3.03 8.01 -16.14
N GLY A 15 2.94 8.86 -15.13
CA GLY A 15 1.87 8.86 -14.15
C GLY A 15 1.96 7.70 -13.16
N LEU A 16 1.10 7.73 -12.13
CA LEU A 16 1.11 6.77 -11.01
C LEU A 16 0.79 5.35 -11.49
N ALA A 17 -0.37 5.14 -12.12
CA ALA A 17 -0.86 3.82 -12.48
C ALA A 17 0.12 3.03 -13.36
N ALA A 18 0.64 3.65 -14.43
CA ALA A 18 1.61 2.99 -15.31
C ALA A 18 2.95 2.72 -14.62
N THR A 19 3.35 3.54 -13.64
CA THR A 19 4.57 3.32 -12.85
C THR A 19 4.39 2.17 -11.86
N VAL A 20 3.23 2.11 -11.17
CA VAL A 20 2.88 1.03 -10.24
C VAL A 20 2.78 -0.30 -10.98
N ASN A 21 2.08 -0.37 -12.12
CA ASN A 21 1.98 -1.60 -12.91
C ASN A 21 3.35 -2.13 -13.32
N ARG A 22 4.26 -1.26 -13.77
CA ARG A 22 5.64 -1.65 -14.07
C ARG A 22 6.35 -2.18 -12.82
N GLY A 23 6.14 -1.58 -11.64
CA GLY A 23 6.72 -2.07 -10.39
C GLY A 23 6.22 -3.48 -10.04
N ILE A 24 4.92 -3.71 -10.20
CA ILE A 24 4.27 -5.01 -9.96
C ILE A 24 4.88 -6.12 -10.83
N GLU A 25 5.17 -5.85 -12.10
CA GLU A 25 5.80 -6.81 -13.03
C GLU A 25 7.17 -7.34 -12.56
N HIS A 26 7.84 -6.68 -11.60
CA HIS A 26 9.13 -7.14 -11.06
C HIS A 26 8.98 -8.13 -9.89
N GLY A 27 7.76 -8.39 -9.41
CA GLY A 27 7.50 -9.26 -8.26
C GLY A 27 6.58 -10.42 -8.60
N GLU A 28 6.80 -11.56 -7.95
CA GLU A 28 6.00 -12.79 -8.12
C GLU A 28 5.38 -13.28 -6.80
N ASN A 29 5.37 -12.41 -5.77
CA ASN A 29 4.85 -12.76 -4.46
C ASN A 29 3.33 -12.91 -4.46
N HIS A 30 2.82 -13.71 -3.53
CA HIS A 30 1.39 -14.00 -3.39
C HIS A 30 0.55 -12.73 -3.15
N TYR A 31 1.11 -11.75 -2.44
CA TYR A 31 0.47 -10.45 -2.19
C TYR A 31 1.29 -9.31 -2.77
N ILE A 32 0.58 -8.32 -3.29
CA ILE A 32 1.13 -7.05 -3.76
C ILE A 32 0.61 -5.96 -2.82
N CYS A 33 1.54 -5.21 -2.22
CA CYS A 33 1.21 -4.02 -1.44
C CYS A 33 1.73 -2.79 -2.17
N VAL A 34 0.81 -1.94 -2.66
CA VAL A 34 1.16 -0.64 -3.24
C VAL A 34 1.07 0.39 -2.11
N LEU A 35 2.19 1.04 -1.80
CA LEU A 35 2.31 2.03 -0.74
C LEU A 35 3.05 3.26 -1.25
N ASN A 36 2.48 4.44 -1.02
CA ASN A 36 3.18 5.68 -1.35
C ASN A 36 4.31 5.95 -0.36
N SER A 37 5.31 6.73 -0.78
CA SER A 37 6.48 7.07 0.04
C SER A 37 6.20 8.03 1.20
N ASP A 38 5.02 8.64 1.23
CA ASP A 38 4.59 9.66 2.19
C ASP A 38 3.54 9.14 3.20
N VAL A 39 3.52 7.82 3.45
CA VAL A 39 2.57 7.18 4.36
C VAL A 39 3.22 6.81 5.69
N ILE A 40 2.61 7.24 6.80
CA ILE A 40 2.90 6.71 8.14
C ILE A 40 1.95 5.55 8.40
N VAL A 41 2.50 4.41 8.82
CA VAL A 41 1.74 3.19 9.07
C VAL A 41 1.62 2.89 10.56
N THR A 42 0.49 2.33 10.97
CA THR A 42 0.27 1.94 12.37
C THR A 42 0.88 0.58 12.68
N LYS A 43 1.15 0.30 13.96
CA LYS A 43 1.71 -0.98 14.40
C LYS A 43 0.83 -2.16 13.93
N GLY A 44 1.46 -3.11 13.25
CA GLY A 44 0.81 -4.34 12.77
C GLY A 44 -0.14 -4.15 11.58
N TRP A 45 -0.13 -2.98 10.92
CA TRP A 45 -1.02 -2.67 9.79
C TRP A 45 -1.00 -3.77 8.71
N LEU A 46 0.18 -4.18 8.24
CA LEU A 46 0.31 -5.15 7.15
C LEU A 46 -0.25 -6.52 7.54
N LYS A 47 -0.05 -6.96 8.79
CA LYS A 47 -0.64 -8.20 9.31
C LYS A 47 -2.17 -8.13 9.26
N LYS A 48 -2.77 -7.00 9.65
CA LYS A 48 -4.22 -6.80 9.59
C LYS A 48 -4.73 -6.82 8.15
N MET A 49 -3.99 -6.24 7.21
CA MET A 49 -4.32 -6.28 5.78
C MET A 49 -4.34 -7.71 5.24
N VAL A 50 -3.33 -8.53 5.57
CA VAL A 50 -3.28 -9.94 5.18
C VAL A 50 -4.43 -10.73 5.79
N LEU A 51 -4.71 -10.55 7.09
CA LEU A 51 -5.86 -11.20 7.72
C LEU A 51 -7.19 -10.82 7.05
N ALA A 52 -7.35 -9.56 6.62
CA ALA A 52 -8.56 -9.09 5.96
C ALA A 52 -8.73 -9.69 4.55
N ILE A 53 -7.65 -9.78 3.76
CA ILE A 53 -7.74 -10.38 2.42
C ILE A 53 -7.94 -11.89 2.48
N GLU A 54 -7.40 -12.56 3.50
CA GLU A 54 -7.56 -14.01 3.71
C GLU A 54 -8.88 -14.41 4.39
N ALA A 55 -9.59 -13.47 5.00
CA ALA A 55 -10.82 -13.75 5.74
C ALA A 55 -11.97 -14.32 4.86
N ASP A 56 -11.94 -14.03 3.56
CA ASP A 56 -12.91 -14.52 2.58
C ASP A 56 -12.20 -14.65 1.23
N GLU A 57 -12.31 -15.80 0.57
CA GLU A 57 -11.67 -16.05 -0.72
C GLU A 57 -12.11 -15.08 -1.83
N ARG A 58 -13.27 -14.41 -1.66
CA ARG A 58 -13.78 -13.40 -2.60
C ARG A 58 -13.06 -12.06 -2.45
N ASN A 59 -12.37 -11.81 -1.34
CA ASN A 59 -11.61 -10.59 -1.14
C ASN A 59 -10.35 -10.62 -2.02
N LYS A 60 -10.34 -9.79 -3.06
CA LYS A 60 -9.18 -9.68 -3.98
C LYS A 60 -8.36 -8.40 -3.78
N ILE A 61 -8.95 -7.39 -3.14
CA ILE A 61 -8.33 -6.11 -2.84
C ILE A 61 -8.84 -5.66 -1.48
N VAL A 62 -7.93 -5.16 -0.65
CA VAL A 62 -8.21 -4.58 0.66
C VAL A 62 -7.47 -3.25 0.79
N ASN A 63 -8.07 -2.28 1.48
CA ASN A 63 -7.42 -1.01 1.79
C ASN A 63 -7.56 -0.72 3.29
N PRO A 64 -6.54 -0.15 3.94
CA PRO A 64 -6.70 0.34 5.29
C PRO A 64 -7.62 1.57 5.31
N CYS A 65 -8.23 1.85 6.45
CA CYS A 65 -8.73 3.19 6.72
C CYS A 65 -7.54 4.16 6.69
N SER A 66 -7.66 5.24 5.94
CA SER A 66 -6.65 6.29 5.83
C SER A 66 -7.28 7.65 6.09
N ASN A 67 -6.46 8.66 6.33
CA ASN A 67 -6.86 10.03 6.63
C ASN A 67 -6.46 11.02 5.54
N ASN A 68 -5.92 10.52 4.42
CA ASN A 68 -5.66 11.31 3.24
C ASN A 68 -5.68 10.46 1.95
N THR A 69 -6.86 9.95 1.56
CA THR A 69 -7.02 9.23 0.27
C THR A 69 -8.30 9.61 -0.45
N ALA A 70 -8.38 9.29 -1.74
CA ALA A 70 -9.56 9.57 -2.57
C ALA A 70 -10.77 8.66 -2.28
N LEU A 71 -10.56 7.50 -1.64
CA LEU A 71 -11.60 6.46 -1.49
C LEU A 71 -12.14 6.39 -0.06
N ILE A 72 -11.28 6.04 0.90
CA ILE A 72 -11.65 5.88 2.30
C ILE A 72 -10.83 6.88 3.10
N ASN A 73 -11.47 8.00 3.43
CA ASN A 73 -10.86 9.10 4.14
C ASN A 73 -11.58 9.34 5.47
N ILE A 74 -10.93 8.96 6.58
CA ILE A 74 -11.40 9.22 7.94
C ILE A 74 -10.56 10.38 8.48
N PRO A 75 -11.12 11.61 8.55
CA PRO A 75 -10.38 12.75 9.03
C PRO A 75 -9.96 12.55 10.48
N LEU A 76 -8.73 12.95 10.79
CA LEU A 76 -8.27 12.97 12.16
C LEU A 76 -8.92 14.10 12.94
N GLN A 77 -9.09 13.88 14.24
CA GLN A 77 -9.51 14.94 15.14
C GLN A 77 -8.44 16.03 15.22
N GLN A 78 -8.89 17.27 15.46
CA GLN A 78 -7.98 18.40 15.62
C GLN A 78 -7.04 18.16 16.81
N GLY A 79 -5.74 18.37 16.60
CA GLY A 79 -4.71 18.15 17.62
C GLY A 79 -4.18 16.71 17.71
N TYR A 80 -4.58 15.82 16.80
CA TYR A 80 -4.01 14.46 16.74
C TYR A 80 -2.54 14.50 16.30
N ASP A 81 -1.67 13.81 17.05
CA ASP A 81 -0.27 13.54 16.70
C ASP A 81 -0.10 12.04 16.39
N TYR A 82 0.79 11.71 15.46
CA TYR A 82 1.14 10.33 15.09
C TYR A 82 2.20 9.70 16.02
N ASN A 83 2.66 10.47 17.02
CA ASN A 83 3.67 10.07 18.01
C ASN A 83 3.05 9.58 19.32
#